data_AF-A0A660UWK6-F1
#
_entry.id   AF-A0A660UWK6-F1
#
_cell.length_a   1.000
_cell.length_b   1.000
_cell.length_c   1.000
_cell.angle_alpha   90.00
_cell.angle_beta   90.00
_cell.angle_gamma   90.00
#
_symmetry.space_group_name_H-M   'P 1'
#
loop_
_entity.id
_entity.type
_entity.pdbx_description
1 polymer ?
#
loop_
_entity_poly.entity_id
_entity_poly.type
_entity_poly.pdbx_seq_one_letter_code
_entity_poly.pdbx_strand_id
1 'polypeptide(L)'
;MKKAFTITELLLAISLMVVLLATSGIVFQTAVKAHRTASATAEIARKLRGITDQLNADFKGLRKDGEIFITWAPYPVDDDGDGQVDRYERFDRIMFFADGDFQSYKEWPINDPGGAVIHGNIARISYMLAEDYMGNKAPQKVDQERVLARSQHIYTAEAALVDFAQQPNGTFLPVPPRSNWIDPGDIPNSFIKMPPPPPPATNDMIPGNNTYEYDNLTLEEWLNRDWVDKSLMLTVVSDVSVGGVNLDGGLVVDVAGKAPVNIHQLLAEGVGSFSVQGWYGPAQRWFPEVIIDEQGNFVVNDFRVAAGNPGELDLTFPPRLIYPWPWDLDPVADAGVVDFGGSVNYPRWMINDTNFNSIPGLGRALKFTFTLYDSKGVFKEGKKFTHVVYLDD
;
A
#
# COMPACT_ATOMS: atom_id res chain seq x y z
N MET A 1 -41.27 -17.46 70.37
CA MET A 1 -39.82 -17.76 70.43
C MET A 1 -39.21 -17.45 69.07
N LYS A 2 -38.31 -16.46 68.97
CA LYS A 2 -37.59 -16.19 67.73
C LYS A 2 -36.48 -17.24 67.61
N LYS A 3 -36.58 -18.14 66.63
CA LYS A 3 -35.49 -19.09 66.32
C LYS A 3 -34.31 -18.25 65.80
N ALA A 4 -33.23 -18.18 66.58
CA ALA A 4 -32.00 -17.55 66.15
C ALA A 4 -31.24 -18.50 65.20
N PHE A 5 -30.62 -17.94 64.16
CA PHE A 5 -29.75 -18.69 63.24
C PHE A 5 -28.54 -19.25 63.97
N THR A 6 -28.15 -20.47 63.64
CA THR A 6 -26.92 -21.08 64.16
C THR A 6 -25.70 -20.54 63.40
N ILE A 7 -24.54 -20.48 64.06
CA ILE A 7 -23.28 -20.03 63.44
C ILE A 7 -22.94 -20.89 62.20
N THR A 8 -23.26 -22.18 62.23
CA THR A 8 -23.05 -23.11 61.11
C THR A 8 -23.86 -22.72 59.87
N GLU A 9 -25.13 -22.33 60.04
CA GLU A 9 -25.98 -21.88 58.92
C GLU A 9 -25.48 -20.55 58.33
N LEU A 10 -24.97 -19.64 59.16
CA LEU A 10 -24.35 -18.39 58.69
C LEU A 10 -23.10 -18.67 57.85
N LEU A 11 -22.22 -19.57 58.32
CA LEU A 11 -21.02 -19.96 57.57
C LEU A 11 -21.38 -20.62 56.25
N LEU A 12 -22.37 -21.51 56.22
CA LEU A 12 -22.85 -22.15 54.99
C LEU A 12 -23.40 -21.12 53.99
N ALA A 13 -24.19 -20.15 54.47
CA ALA A 13 -24.74 -19.09 53.63
C ALA A 13 -23.62 -18.23 52.99
N ILE A 14 -22.60 -17.87 53.78
CA ILE A 14 -21.43 -17.14 53.28
C ILE A 14 -20.66 -17.98 52.26
N SER A 15 -20.42 -19.26 52.54
CA SER A 15 -19.74 -20.17 51.60
C SER A 15 -20.50 -20.29 50.27
N LEU A 16 -21.83 -20.45 50.32
CA LEU A 16 -22.66 -20.49 49.10
C LEU A 16 -22.61 -19.18 48.33
N MET A 17 -22.64 -18.04 49.02
CA MET A 17 -22.51 -16.73 48.39
C MET A 17 -21.15 -16.57 47.69
N VAL A 18 -20.05 -17.00 48.32
CA VAL A 18 -18.71 -16.97 47.71
C VAL A 18 -18.65 -17.85 46.46
N VAL A 19 -19.21 -19.06 46.49
CA VAL A 19 -19.26 -19.94 45.32
C VAL A 19 -20.08 -19.30 44.19
N LEU A 20 -21.23 -18.70 44.51
CA LEU A 20 -22.07 -18.04 43.51
C LEU A 20 -21.41 -16.81 42.90
N LEU A 21 -20.70 -16.02 43.71
CA LEU A 21 -19.92 -14.87 43.21
C LEU A 21 -18.77 -15.33 42.32
N ALA A 22 -18.06 -16.40 42.71
CA ALA A 22 -16.98 -16.98 41.90
C ALA A 22 -17.50 -17.50 40.55
N THR A 23 -18.59 -18.25 40.52
CA THR A 23 -19.18 -18.76 39.27
C THR A 23 -19.72 -17.63 38.40
N SER A 24 -20.38 -16.63 39.00
CA SER A 24 -20.86 -15.44 38.29
C SER A 24 -19.72 -14.63 37.68
N GLY A 25 -18.59 -14.52 38.39
CA GLY A 25 -17.38 -13.87 37.89
C GLY A 25 -16.83 -14.54 36.63
N ILE A 26 -16.78 -15.89 36.61
CA ILE A 26 -16.34 -16.67 35.45
C ILE A 26 -17.28 -16.46 34.25
N VAL A 27 -18.59 -16.51 34.48
CA VAL A 27 -19.59 -16.30 33.42
C VAL A 27 -19.47 -14.88 32.86
N PHE A 28 -19.34 -13.87 33.72
CA PHE A 28 -19.20 -12.48 33.31
C PHE A 28 -17.91 -12.25 32.52
N GLN A 29 -16.77 -12.76 32.99
CA GLN A 29 -15.50 -12.67 32.26
C GLN A 29 -15.59 -13.31 30.87
N THR A 30 -16.26 -14.46 30.77
CA THR A 30 -16.48 -15.16 29.49
C THR A 30 -17.38 -14.34 28.57
N ALA A 31 -18.47 -13.77 29.09
CA ALA A 31 -19.38 -12.91 28.33
C ALA A 31 -18.68 -11.64 27.81
N VAL A 32 -17.87 -10.98 28.66
CA VAL A 32 -17.08 -9.80 28.26
C VAL A 32 -16.05 -10.16 27.19
N LYS A 33 -15.35 -11.29 27.34
CA LYS A 33 -14.40 -11.77 26.32
C LYS A 33 -15.11 -12.03 25.00
N ALA A 34 -16.24 -12.74 25.02
CA ALA A 34 -17.04 -13.00 23.82
C ALA A 34 -17.52 -11.71 23.14
N HIS A 35 -18.02 -10.75 23.91
CA HIS A 35 -18.44 -9.45 23.39
C HIS A 35 -17.29 -8.66 22.75
N ARG A 36 -16.10 -8.66 23.37
CA ARG A 36 -14.89 -8.01 22.82
C ARG A 36 -14.45 -8.68 21.53
N THR A 37 -14.40 -10.02 21.50
CA THR A 37 -14.08 -10.78 20.28
C THR A 37 -15.09 -10.51 19.16
N ALA A 38 -16.39 -10.52 19.46
CA ALA A 38 -17.42 -10.21 18.47
C ALA A 38 -17.29 -8.79 17.90
N SER A 39 -16.99 -7.80 18.75
CA SER A 39 -16.74 -6.43 18.33
C SER A 39 -15.52 -6.32 17.41
N ALA A 40 -14.41 -6.98 17.77
CA ALA A 40 -13.19 -7.01 16.97
C ALA A 40 -13.41 -7.71 15.62
N THR A 41 -14.15 -8.82 15.60
CA THR A 41 -14.52 -9.50 14.35
C THR A 41 -15.37 -8.61 13.45
N ALA A 42 -16.34 -7.87 14.01
CA ALA A 42 -17.17 -6.95 13.24
C ALA A 42 -16.38 -5.76 12.68
N GLU A 43 -15.36 -5.27 13.40
CA GLU A 43 -14.43 -4.26 12.90
C GLU A 43 -13.63 -4.78 11.70
N ILE A 44 -12.95 -5.93 11.86
CA ILE A 44 -12.14 -6.55 10.80
C ILE A 44 -12.99 -6.85 9.57
N ALA A 45 -14.20 -7.39 9.73
CA ALA A 45 -15.10 -7.70 8.62
C ALA A 45 -15.54 -6.44 7.84
N ARG A 46 -15.72 -5.30 8.52
CA ARG A 46 -16.02 -4.02 7.86
C ARG A 46 -14.82 -3.50 7.06
N LYS A 47 -13.61 -3.56 7.64
CA LYS A 47 -12.36 -3.19 6.96
C LYS A 47 -12.15 -4.06 5.71
N LEU A 48 -12.27 -5.38 5.86
CA LEU A 48 -12.18 -6.35 4.77
C LEU A 48 -13.14 -6.00 3.63
N ARG A 49 -14.42 -5.77 3.94
CA ARG A 49 -15.43 -5.42 2.93
C ARG A 49 -15.07 -4.13 2.19
N GLY A 50 -14.67 -3.08 2.91
CA GLY A 50 -14.26 -1.81 2.30
C GLY A 50 -13.09 -1.98 1.32
N ILE A 51 -12.07 -2.76 1.72
CA ILE A 51 -10.92 -3.08 0.86
C ILE A 51 -11.37 -3.87 -0.37
N THR A 52 -12.14 -4.95 -0.19
CA THR A 52 -12.53 -5.82 -1.32
C THR A 52 -13.49 -5.13 -2.29
N ASP A 53 -14.42 -4.32 -1.78
CA ASP A 53 -15.37 -3.58 -2.62
C ASP A 53 -14.62 -2.53 -3.46
N GLN A 54 -13.65 -1.82 -2.86
CA GLN A 54 -12.82 -0.86 -3.58
C GLN A 54 -11.93 -1.53 -4.63
N LEU A 55 -11.26 -2.65 -4.29
CA LEU A 55 -10.46 -3.43 -5.25
C LEU A 55 -11.33 -3.90 -6.42
N ASN A 56 -12.51 -4.45 -6.15
CA ASN A 56 -13.42 -4.89 -7.22
C ASN A 56 -13.87 -3.72 -8.10
N ALA A 57 -14.17 -2.56 -7.51
CA ALA A 57 -14.58 -1.37 -8.26
C ALA A 57 -13.47 -0.88 -9.20
N ASP A 58 -12.24 -0.78 -8.70
CA ASP A 58 -11.11 -0.29 -9.49
C ASP A 58 -10.68 -1.29 -10.58
N PHE A 59 -10.59 -2.58 -10.25
CA PHE A 59 -10.19 -3.60 -11.22
C PHE A 59 -11.26 -3.91 -12.25
N LYS A 60 -12.54 -3.65 -11.96
CA LYS A 60 -13.60 -3.68 -12.98
C LYS A 60 -13.35 -2.66 -14.09
N GLY A 61 -12.71 -1.54 -13.76
CA GLY A 61 -12.28 -0.51 -14.71
C GLY A 61 -10.91 -0.76 -15.32
N LEU A 62 -10.19 -1.84 -14.97
CA LEU A 62 -8.80 -2.03 -15.37
C LEU A 62 -8.62 -1.90 -16.90
N ARG A 63 -7.69 -1.02 -17.30
CA ARG A 63 -7.27 -0.84 -18.68
C ARG A 63 -6.10 -1.72 -19.03
N LYS A 64 -6.34 -2.79 -19.81
CA LYS A 64 -5.28 -3.69 -20.31
C LYS A 64 -4.40 -3.05 -21.40
N ASP A 65 -4.85 -1.94 -21.98
CA ASP A 65 -4.06 -1.11 -22.90
C ASP A 65 -3.24 -0.05 -22.16
N GLY A 66 -3.47 0.13 -20.85
CA GLY A 66 -2.67 0.98 -19.99
C GLY A 66 -1.51 0.23 -19.33
N GLU A 67 -0.71 0.99 -18.58
CA GLU A 67 0.43 0.43 -17.86
C GLU A 67 0.00 -0.22 -16.54
N ILE A 68 0.57 -1.39 -16.23
CA ILE A 68 0.45 -2.05 -14.93
C ILE A 68 1.86 -2.22 -14.39
N PHE A 69 2.11 -1.70 -13.19
CA PHE A 69 3.38 -1.82 -12.50
C PHE A 69 3.18 -2.49 -11.15
N ILE A 70 3.89 -3.58 -10.91
CA ILE A 70 3.86 -4.32 -9.64
C ILE A 70 5.28 -4.44 -9.11
N THR A 71 5.46 -4.12 -7.84
CA THR A 71 6.69 -4.43 -7.12
C THR A 71 6.38 -5.31 -5.93
N TRP A 72 7.11 -6.42 -5.83
CA TRP A 72 6.99 -7.37 -4.73
C TRP A 72 8.09 -7.09 -3.72
N ALA A 73 7.75 -6.42 -2.63
CA ALA A 73 8.71 -5.92 -1.65
C ALA A 73 8.67 -6.78 -0.38
N PRO A 74 9.57 -7.79 -0.26
CA PRO A 74 9.72 -8.52 0.97
C PRO A 74 10.48 -7.66 1.98
N TYR A 75 10.14 -7.81 3.26
CA TYR A 75 10.84 -7.16 4.36
C TYR A 75 11.20 -8.22 5.40
N PRO A 76 12.47 -8.33 5.80
CA PRO A 76 12.91 -9.31 6.78
C PRO A 76 12.36 -8.95 8.16
N VAL A 77 11.89 -9.97 8.89
CA VAL A 77 11.46 -9.85 10.27
C VAL A 77 12.27 -10.83 11.10
N ASP A 78 12.88 -10.28 12.15
CA ASP A 78 13.59 -10.97 13.23
C ASP A 78 12.67 -10.88 14.46
N ASP A 79 11.92 -11.96 14.72
CA ASP A 79 10.89 -12.01 15.76
C ASP A 79 11.52 -12.24 17.15
N ASP A 80 12.72 -12.84 17.23
CA ASP A 80 13.39 -13.17 18.50
C ASP A 80 14.59 -12.27 18.87
N GLY A 81 15.05 -11.43 17.94
CA GLY A 81 16.11 -10.45 18.11
C GLY A 81 17.52 -11.03 18.07
N ASP A 82 17.70 -12.22 17.49
CA ASP A 82 19.01 -12.87 17.36
C ASP A 82 19.86 -12.36 16.17
N GLY A 83 19.28 -11.48 15.34
CA GLY A 83 19.90 -10.91 14.15
C GLY A 83 19.82 -11.80 12.91
N GLN A 84 19.09 -12.91 12.96
CA GLN A 84 18.71 -13.73 11.81
C GLN A 84 17.31 -13.37 11.32
N VAL A 85 17.05 -13.62 10.04
CA VAL A 85 15.72 -13.40 9.47
C VAL A 85 14.86 -14.65 9.72
N ASP A 86 13.83 -14.53 10.56
CA ASP A 86 12.88 -15.61 10.83
C ASP A 86 11.86 -15.76 9.71
N ARG A 87 11.38 -14.64 9.18
CA ARG A 87 10.35 -14.61 8.14
C ARG A 87 10.39 -13.33 7.32
N TYR A 88 9.67 -13.34 6.20
CA TYR A 88 9.48 -12.16 5.36
C TYR A 88 8.03 -11.71 5.39
N GLU A 89 7.83 -10.44 5.74
CA GLU A 89 6.57 -9.74 5.53
C GLU A 89 6.53 -9.10 4.14
N ARG A 90 5.33 -8.88 3.61
CA ARG A 90 5.13 -8.37 2.25
C ARG A 90 4.51 -6.98 2.30
N PHE A 91 5.14 -6.06 1.58
CA PHE A 91 4.77 -4.66 1.44
C PHE A 91 4.63 -4.32 -0.04
N ASP A 92 3.92 -5.20 -0.76
CA ASP A 92 3.82 -5.11 -2.22
C ASP A 92 3.13 -3.83 -2.66
N ARG A 93 3.41 -3.43 -3.89
CA ARG A 93 2.94 -2.17 -4.46
C ARG A 93 2.41 -2.47 -5.84
N ILE A 94 1.23 -1.94 -6.15
CA ILE A 94 0.64 -2.09 -7.48
C ILE A 94 0.14 -0.74 -7.94
N MET A 95 0.41 -0.43 -9.21
CA MET A 95 -0.10 0.71 -9.95
C MET A 95 -0.71 0.19 -11.24
N PHE A 96 -1.87 0.73 -11.62
CA PHE A 96 -2.51 0.43 -12.89
C PHE A 96 -3.40 1.58 -13.34
N PHE A 97 -3.73 1.61 -14.63
CA PHE A 97 -4.75 2.51 -15.14
C PHE A 97 -6.13 1.86 -15.12
N ALA A 98 -7.14 2.65 -14.77
CA ALA A 98 -8.53 2.22 -14.81
C ALA A 98 -9.42 3.28 -15.44
N ASP A 99 -10.46 2.83 -16.14
CA ASP A 99 -11.61 3.63 -16.56
C ASP A 99 -12.64 3.70 -15.41
N GLY A 100 -13.29 4.86 -15.28
CA GLY A 100 -14.26 5.09 -14.22
C GLY A 100 -14.88 6.48 -14.30
N ASP A 101 -15.60 6.87 -13.25
CA ASP A 101 -16.01 8.26 -13.03
C ASP A 101 -15.20 8.76 -11.83
N PHE A 102 -14.04 9.33 -12.10
CA PHE A 102 -13.13 9.81 -11.07
C PHE A 102 -13.33 11.30 -10.86
N GLN A 103 -13.27 11.69 -9.59
CA GLN A 103 -13.33 13.09 -9.17
C GLN A 103 -12.25 13.37 -8.12
N SER A 104 -11.67 14.57 -8.13
CA SER A 104 -10.71 14.98 -7.10
C SER A 104 -11.39 15.03 -5.72
N TYR A 105 -10.65 14.69 -4.67
CA TYR A 105 -11.06 14.77 -3.28
C TYR A 105 -11.23 16.22 -2.81
N LYS A 106 -10.42 17.14 -3.35
CA LYS A 106 -10.52 18.58 -3.08
C LYS A 106 -10.81 19.38 -4.33
N GLU A 107 -11.32 20.58 -4.11
CA GLU A 107 -11.43 21.60 -5.15
C GLU A 107 -10.04 22.17 -5.45
N TRP A 108 -9.71 22.25 -6.74
CA TRP A 108 -8.45 22.80 -7.22
C TRP A 108 -8.67 24.19 -7.79
N PRO A 109 -7.76 25.16 -7.57
CA PRO A 109 -7.92 26.52 -8.05
C PRO A 109 -7.70 26.60 -9.57
N ILE A 110 -8.73 26.26 -10.35
CA ILE A 110 -8.73 26.37 -11.81
C ILE A 110 -9.43 27.68 -12.20
N ASN A 111 -8.66 28.69 -12.60
CA ASN A 111 -9.14 29.93 -13.25
C ASN A 111 -10.23 30.77 -12.53
N ASP A 112 -10.69 30.36 -11.35
CA ASP A 112 -11.73 31.02 -10.54
C ASP A 112 -11.30 30.99 -9.05
N PRO A 113 -11.44 32.09 -8.27
CA PRO A 113 -11.23 32.08 -6.82
C PRO A 113 -12.04 31.02 -6.04
N GLY A 114 -13.07 30.41 -6.64
CA GLY A 114 -13.87 29.35 -6.03
C GLY A 114 -13.30 27.94 -6.10
N GLY A 115 -12.30 27.67 -6.96
CA GLY A 115 -11.85 26.30 -7.24
C GLY A 115 -12.89 25.42 -7.94
N ALA A 116 -12.46 24.27 -8.45
CA ALA A 116 -13.31 23.30 -9.11
C ALA A 116 -12.85 21.86 -8.82
N VAL A 117 -13.82 20.96 -8.70
CA VAL A 117 -13.55 19.51 -8.64
C VAL A 117 -13.12 19.05 -10.02
N ILE A 118 -12.00 18.34 -10.10
CA ILE A 118 -11.50 17.76 -11.35
C ILE A 118 -12.24 16.47 -11.59
N HIS A 119 -12.81 16.33 -12.79
CA HIS A 119 -13.39 15.09 -13.25
C HIS A 119 -12.52 14.49 -14.36
N GLY A 120 -12.47 13.16 -14.39
CA GLY A 120 -11.82 12.43 -15.46
C GLY A 120 -12.34 11.01 -15.54
N ASN A 121 -12.31 10.46 -16.75
CA ASN A 121 -12.78 9.10 -17.01
C ASN A 121 -11.66 8.05 -16.87
N ILE A 122 -10.41 8.48 -16.71
CA ILE A 122 -9.24 7.64 -16.56
C ILE A 122 -8.48 8.10 -15.33
N ALA A 123 -8.02 7.14 -14.53
CA ALA A 123 -7.08 7.42 -13.44
C ALA A 123 -6.00 6.35 -13.35
N ARG A 124 -4.81 6.79 -12.94
CA ARG A 124 -3.75 5.93 -12.41
C ARG A 124 -4.06 5.64 -10.95
N ILE A 125 -4.29 4.39 -10.62
CA ILE A 125 -4.61 3.94 -9.27
C ILE A 125 -3.39 3.25 -8.69
N SER A 126 -3.04 3.53 -7.44
CA SER A 126 -2.00 2.79 -6.73
C SER A 126 -2.45 2.31 -5.36
N TYR A 127 -2.00 1.11 -4.99
CA TYR A 127 -2.18 0.51 -3.68
C TYR A 127 -0.82 0.17 -3.07
N MET A 128 -0.62 0.59 -1.82
CA MET A 128 0.49 0.16 -0.97
C MET A 128 0.21 0.49 0.50
N LEU A 129 1.03 -0.06 1.40
CA LEU A 129 1.05 0.41 2.78
C LEU A 129 1.74 1.77 2.85
N ALA A 130 1.03 2.75 3.41
CA ALA A 130 1.46 4.14 3.44
C ALA A 130 2.50 4.43 4.53
N GLU A 131 3.33 5.41 4.23
CA GLU A 131 4.15 6.14 5.19
C GLU A 131 3.27 7.03 6.06
N ASP A 132 3.72 7.31 7.29
CA ASP A 132 3.09 8.32 8.11
C ASP A 132 3.59 9.74 7.76
N TYR A 133 2.95 10.75 8.35
CA TYR A 133 3.33 12.15 8.14
C TYR A 133 4.75 12.52 8.63
N MET A 134 5.40 11.66 9.42
CA MET A 134 6.78 11.85 9.86
C MET A 134 7.79 11.22 8.90
N GLY A 135 7.33 10.52 7.86
CA GLY A 135 8.18 9.77 6.92
C GLY A 135 8.58 8.40 7.44
N ASN A 136 7.93 7.86 8.47
CA ASN A 136 8.17 6.48 8.88
C ASN A 136 7.48 5.55 7.88
N LYS A 137 8.27 4.67 7.28
CA LYS A 137 7.79 3.67 6.33
C LYS A 137 6.97 2.60 7.04
N ALA A 138 6.05 1.97 6.33
CA ALA A 138 5.20 0.92 6.90
C ALA A 138 5.97 -0.19 7.66
N PRO A 139 7.14 -0.70 7.19
CA PRO A 139 7.91 -1.70 7.93
C PRO A 139 8.47 -1.21 9.28
N GLN A 140 8.65 0.10 9.45
CA GLN A 140 9.15 0.71 10.69
C GLN A 140 8.03 0.91 11.73
N LYS A 141 6.78 0.70 11.34
CA LYS A 141 5.60 0.87 12.18
C LYS A 141 5.14 -0.47 12.73
N VAL A 142 4.52 -0.44 13.91
CA VAL A 142 3.82 -1.60 14.45
C VAL A 142 2.62 -1.96 13.56
N ASP A 143 2.33 -3.24 13.41
CA ASP A 143 1.32 -3.75 12.46
C ASP A 143 -0.05 -3.08 12.59
N GLN A 144 -0.43 -2.70 13.80
CA GLN A 144 -1.72 -2.06 14.12
C GLN A 144 -1.79 -0.60 13.64
N GLU A 145 -0.66 0.06 13.45
CA GLU A 145 -0.57 1.46 13.00
C GLU A 145 -0.34 1.60 11.49
N ARG A 146 -0.06 0.49 10.81
CA ARG A 146 0.11 0.45 9.36
C ARG A 146 -1.24 0.73 8.67
N VAL A 147 -1.18 1.48 7.58
CA VAL A 147 -2.35 1.94 6.83
C VAL A 147 -2.23 1.46 5.40
N LEU A 148 -3.23 0.73 4.92
CA LEU A 148 -3.38 0.50 3.48
C LEU A 148 -3.99 1.75 2.86
N ALA A 149 -3.27 2.35 1.93
CA ALA A 149 -3.71 3.53 1.21
C ALA A 149 -3.94 3.23 -0.26
N ARG A 150 -4.78 4.07 -0.85
CA ARG A 150 -5.07 4.11 -2.27
C ARG A 150 -4.82 5.53 -2.77
N SER A 151 -4.04 5.69 -3.83
CA SER A 151 -4.05 6.93 -4.60
C SER A 151 -4.88 6.76 -5.86
N GLN A 152 -5.51 7.85 -6.28
CA GLN A 152 -6.02 7.98 -7.63
C GLN A 152 -5.44 9.27 -8.21
N HIS A 153 -4.87 9.18 -9.38
CA HIS A 153 -4.32 10.31 -10.12
C HIS A 153 -5.10 10.42 -11.42
N ILE A 154 -5.88 11.48 -11.57
CA ILE A 154 -6.87 11.66 -12.64
C ILE A 154 -6.18 12.19 -13.89
N TYR A 155 -6.44 11.55 -15.02
CA TYR A 155 -5.88 11.96 -16.31
C TYR A 155 -6.98 12.71 -17.05
N THR A 156 -6.75 13.98 -17.31
CA THR A 156 -7.77 14.88 -17.84
C THR A 156 -7.21 15.76 -18.95
N ALA A 157 -8.04 16.06 -19.95
CA ALA A 157 -7.70 16.96 -21.06
C ALA A 157 -8.16 18.41 -20.80
N GLU A 158 -8.54 18.73 -19.56
CA GLU A 158 -9.01 20.06 -19.17
C GLU A 158 -7.90 21.10 -19.39
N ALA A 159 -7.96 21.82 -20.50
CA ALA A 159 -6.95 22.82 -20.88
C ALA A 159 -6.87 23.99 -19.89
N ALA A 160 -7.92 24.19 -19.09
CA ALA A 160 -7.94 25.16 -18.00
C ALA A 160 -6.93 24.81 -16.88
N LEU A 161 -6.58 23.53 -16.75
CA LEU A 161 -5.47 23.04 -15.93
C LEU A 161 -4.16 23.32 -16.68
N VAL A 162 -3.75 24.59 -16.65
CA VAL A 162 -2.39 24.95 -17.07
C VAL A 162 -1.44 24.13 -16.22
N ASP A 163 -0.47 23.49 -16.87
CA ASP A 163 0.64 22.83 -16.18
C ASP A 163 1.20 23.82 -15.15
N PHE A 164 1.04 23.53 -13.86
CA PHE A 164 1.45 24.45 -12.80
C PHE A 164 2.97 24.73 -12.88
N ALA A 165 3.72 23.83 -13.54
CA ALA A 165 5.14 24.02 -13.89
C ALA A 165 5.37 25.18 -14.89
N GLN A 166 4.36 25.56 -15.68
CA GLN A 166 4.44 26.67 -16.64
C GLN A 166 3.99 28.02 -16.08
N GLN A 167 3.71 28.14 -14.78
CA GLN A 167 3.46 29.46 -14.20
C GLN A 167 4.73 30.33 -14.33
N PRO A 168 4.75 31.38 -15.18
CA PRO A 168 5.99 32.03 -15.64
C PRO A 168 6.78 32.77 -14.56
N ASN A 169 6.26 32.83 -13.33
CA ASN A 169 6.72 33.75 -12.30
C ASN A 169 7.28 33.06 -11.05
N GLY A 170 7.50 31.73 -11.03
CA GLY A 170 8.11 31.05 -9.87
C GLY A 170 7.49 31.42 -8.52
N THR A 171 6.25 31.93 -8.57
CA THR A 171 5.50 32.34 -7.40
C THR A 171 4.90 31.04 -6.93
N PHE A 172 5.66 30.36 -6.06
CA PHE A 172 5.16 29.33 -5.18
C PHE A 172 3.70 29.66 -4.88
N LEU A 173 2.80 28.76 -5.25
CA LEU A 173 1.41 28.84 -4.83
C LEU A 173 1.38 29.20 -3.34
N PRO A 174 0.38 29.98 -2.89
CA PRO A 174 0.22 30.28 -1.48
C PRO A 174 0.23 28.95 -0.76
N VAL A 175 1.30 28.71 0.01
CA VAL A 175 1.27 27.76 1.12
C VAL A 175 -0.07 28.03 1.78
N PRO A 176 -0.96 27.02 1.93
CA PRO A 176 -2.27 27.22 2.55
C PRO A 176 -2.03 28.10 3.77
N PRO A 177 -2.78 29.21 3.95
CA PRO A 177 -2.40 30.29 4.85
C PRO A 177 -1.88 29.65 6.12
N ARG A 178 -0.56 29.72 6.32
CA ARG A 178 0.12 29.17 7.49
C ARG A 178 -0.49 29.92 8.65
N SER A 179 -1.59 29.40 9.20
CA SER A 179 -2.10 29.87 10.47
C SER A 179 -1.09 29.38 11.48
N ASN A 180 -0.09 30.22 11.74
CA ASN A 180 0.50 30.58 13.03
C ASN A 180 0.83 29.47 14.06
N TRP A 181 0.84 28.18 13.71
CA TRP A 181 0.91 27.11 14.71
C TRP A 181 2.19 26.29 14.70
N ILE A 182 3.12 26.51 13.75
CA ILE A 182 4.43 25.86 13.78
C ILE A 182 5.49 26.88 13.32
N ASP A 183 6.34 27.27 14.25
CA ASP A 183 7.53 28.10 14.00
C ASP A 183 8.42 27.35 12.99
N PRO A 184 8.96 27.97 11.92
CA PRO A 184 9.81 27.29 10.94
C PRO A 184 11.05 26.60 11.52
N GLY A 185 11.37 26.82 12.80
CA GLY A 185 12.41 26.10 13.55
C GLY A 185 12.01 24.72 14.09
N ASP A 186 10.72 24.36 14.09
CA ASP A 186 10.21 23.09 14.65
C ASP A 186 9.89 22.02 13.58
N ILE A 187 10.12 22.33 12.31
CA ILE A 187 10.04 21.34 11.23
C ILE A 187 11.38 20.59 11.21
N PRO A 188 11.42 19.27 11.41
CA PRO A 188 12.65 18.51 11.21
C PRO A 188 13.23 18.82 9.83
N ASN A 189 14.52 19.16 9.78
CA ASN A 189 15.26 19.51 8.57
C ASN A 189 15.19 18.44 7.44
N SER A 190 14.53 17.31 7.66
CA SER A 190 14.26 16.28 6.65
C SER A 190 13.22 16.70 5.61
N PHE A 191 12.28 17.61 5.92
CA PHE A 191 11.27 18.07 4.94
C PHE A 191 11.66 19.35 4.17
N ILE A 192 12.69 20.09 4.62
CA ILE A 192 13.14 21.36 4.00
C ILE A 192 14.35 21.17 3.06
N LYS A 193 14.86 19.94 2.90
CA LYS A 193 16.00 19.65 2.03
C LYS A 193 15.64 19.22 0.60
N MET A 194 14.59 19.80 0.01
CA MET A 194 14.59 19.89 -1.45
C MET A 194 15.36 21.18 -1.82
N PRO A 195 16.54 21.08 -2.46
CA PRO A 195 17.20 22.25 -3.02
C PRO A 195 16.21 22.96 -3.96
N PRO A 196 16.21 24.30 -4.06
CA PRO A 196 15.48 24.96 -5.13
C PRO A 196 15.93 24.34 -6.46
N PRO A 197 15.00 23.81 -7.28
CA PRO A 197 15.37 23.10 -8.49
C PRO A 197 16.11 24.07 -9.44
N PRO A 198 17.14 23.60 -10.17
CA PRO A 198 17.69 24.35 -11.28
C PRO A 198 16.57 24.65 -12.31
N PRO A 199 16.63 25.78 -13.04
CA PRO A 199 15.58 26.18 -13.99
C PRO A 199 15.50 25.20 -15.19
N PRO A 200 14.37 25.24 -15.93
CA PRO A 200 13.50 24.09 -16.10
C PRO A 200 14.19 22.93 -16.84
N ALA A 201 14.57 21.92 -16.09
CA ALA A 201 14.91 20.60 -16.61
C ALA A 201 13.98 19.60 -15.93
N THR A 202 12.97 19.11 -16.67
CA THR A 202 12.24 17.82 -16.55
C THR A 202 11.82 17.25 -15.17
N ASN A 203 12.10 17.89 -14.05
CA ASN A 203 11.99 17.34 -12.69
C ASN A 203 10.80 17.88 -11.87
N ASP A 204 9.91 18.70 -12.45
CA ASP A 204 8.70 19.19 -11.77
C ASP A 204 7.64 18.10 -11.54
N MET A 205 7.79 16.94 -12.20
CA MET A 205 6.87 15.80 -12.08
C MET A 205 6.98 15.08 -10.72
N ILE A 206 8.12 15.17 -10.06
CA ILE A 206 8.40 14.44 -8.80
C ILE A 206 7.58 15.04 -7.64
N PRO A 207 7.64 16.35 -7.34
CA PRO A 207 6.72 16.96 -6.39
C PRO A 207 5.26 16.85 -6.86
N GLY A 208 5.02 16.96 -8.18
CA GLY A 208 3.67 16.96 -8.72
C GLY A 208 2.89 15.68 -8.50
N ASN A 209 3.51 14.51 -8.70
CA ASN A 209 2.86 13.20 -8.56
C ASN A 209 2.31 12.90 -7.16
N ASN A 210 2.92 13.44 -6.11
CA ASN A 210 2.48 13.26 -4.73
C ASN A 210 1.70 14.47 -4.19
N THR A 211 1.65 15.58 -4.94
CA THR A 211 1.00 16.82 -4.53
C THR A 211 -0.35 17.03 -5.23
N TYR A 212 -0.44 16.72 -6.52
CA TYR A 212 -1.64 16.90 -7.35
C TYR A 212 -2.39 15.59 -7.53
N GLU A 213 -3.72 15.67 -7.53
CA GLU A 213 -4.60 14.52 -7.77
C GLU A 213 -4.86 14.28 -9.25
N TYR A 214 -4.23 15.05 -10.13
CA TYR A 214 -4.47 15.02 -11.56
C TYR A 214 -3.21 15.33 -12.36
N ASP A 215 -3.17 14.86 -13.60
CA ASP A 215 -2.20 15.23 -14.63
C ASP A 215 -2.98 15.70 -15.87
N ASN A 216 -2.49 16.74 -16.53
CA ASN A 216 -2.94 17.12 -17.88
C ASN A 216 -2.17 16.28 -18.92
N LEU A 217 -2.39 14.97 -18.85
CA LEU A 217 -1.70 13.97 -19.64
C LEU A 217 -2.72 12.96 -20.14
N THR A 218 -2.66 12.61 -21.41
CA THR A 218 -3.42 11.48 -21.95
C THR A 218 -2.73 10.16 -21.63
N LEU A 219 -3.49 9.07 -21.65
CA LEU A 219 -2.90 7.73 -21.48
C LEU A 219 -1.83 7.43 -22.55
N GLU A 220 -2.06 7.86 -23.79
CA GLU A 220 -1.10 7.68 -24.89
C GLU A 220 0.20 8.45 -24.63
N GLU A 221 0.13 9.68 -24.15
CA GLU A 221 1.32 10.46 -23.80
C GLU A 221 2.07 9.87 -22.60
N TRP A 222 1.39 9.24 -21.63
CA TRP A 222 2.05 8.45 -20.58
C TRP A 222 2.81 7.26 -21.17
N LEU A 223 2.13 6.46 -22.00
CA LEU A 223 2.70 5.25 -22.57
C LEU A 223 3.94 5.57 -23.42
N ASN A 224 3.89 6.66 -24.19
CA ASN A 224 4.95 7.12 -25.08
C ASN A 224 6.01 8.02 -24.40
N ARG A 225 5.94 8.21 -23.08
CA ARG A 225 6.92 9.04 -22.35
C ARG A 225 8.29 8.37 -22.31
N ASP A 226 9.33 9.18 -22.41
CA ASP A 226 10.72 8.74 -22.27
C ASP A 226 10.93 7.98 -20.95
N TRP A 227 11.73 6.92 -21.04
CA TRP A 227 11.97 6.02 -19.93
C TRP A 227 12.56 6.71 -18.69
N VAL A 228 13.44 7.71 -18.86
CA VAL A 228 14.05 8.41 -17.73
C VAL A 228 12.95 9.08 -16.89
N ASP A 229 12.07 9.85 -17.53
CA ASP A 229 10.95 10.51 -16.85
C ASP A 229 9.98 9.48 -16.26
N LYS A 230 9.64 8.43 -17.02
CA LYS A 230 8.74 7.38 -16.56
C LYS A 230 9.29 6.65 -15.32
N SER A 231 10.58 6.31 -15.30
CA SER A 231 11.23 5.64 -14.17
C SER A 231 11.24 6.53 -12.92
N LEU A 232 11.48 7.84 -13.06
CA LEU A 232 11.37 8.81 -11.97
C LEU A 232 9.94 8.83 -11.40
N MET A 233 8.93 8.88 -12.27
CA MET A 233 7.52 8.86 -11.85
C MET A 233 7.16 7.54 -11.15
N LEU A 234 7.56 6.39 -11.69
CA LEU A 234 7.33 5.09 -11.08
C LEU A 234 8.02 5.00 -9.72
N THR A 235 9.27 5.45 -9.58
CA THR A 235 9.98 5.49 -8.30
C THR A 235 9.24 6.35 -7.28
N VAL A 236 8.74 7.52 -7.66
CA VAL A 236 7.99 8.39 -6.75
C VAL A 236 6.65 7.76 -6.37
N VAL A 237 5.88 7.23 -7.32
CA VAL A 237 4.56 6.65 -7.03
C VAL A 237 4.71 5.38 -6.19
N SER A 238 5.73 4.59 -6.47
CA SER A 238 5.91 3.28 -5.86
C SER A 238 6.93 3.26 -4.73
N ASP A 239 7.62 4.35 -4.38
CA ASP A 239 8.70 4.39 -3.37
C ASP A 239 9.79 3.30 -3.53
N VAL A 240 9.96 2.71 -4.72
CA VAL A 240 11.03 1.74 -4.99
C VAL A 240 11.99 2.27 -6.04
N SER A 241 13.23 1.83 -5.96
CA SER A 241 14.20 2.10 -7.01
C SER A 241 13.73 1.55 -8.34
N VAL A 242 13.60 2.36 -9.39
CA VAL A 242 13.26 1.92 -10.76
C VAL A 242 14.33 2.44 -11.70
N GLY A 243 14.94 1.58 -12.51
CA GLY A 243 16.00 2.00 -13.42
C GLY A 243 17.28 2.49 -12.71
N GLY A 244 17.49 2.12 -11.44
CA GLY A 244 18.60 2.63 -10.61
C GLY A 244 18.38 4.03 -10.02
N VAL A 245 17.23 4.63 -10.27
CA VAL A 245 16.81 5.90 -9.65
C VAL A 245 16.36 5.62 -8.22
N ASN A 246 16.86 6.37 -7.24
CA ASN A 246 16.41 6.31 -5.85
C ASN A 246 15.86 7.67 -5.44
N LEU A 247 14.55 7.78 -5.34
CA LEU A 247 13.85 8.96 -4.83
C LEU A 247 12.88 8.51 -3.74
N ASP A 248 12.74 9.33 -2.71
CA ASP A 248 11.72 9.14 -1.70
C ASP A 248 10.34 9.47 -2.29
N GLY A 249 9.35 8.65 -1.99
CA GLY A 249 8.00 8.81 -2.52
C GLY A 249 6.98 7.97 -1.77
N GLY A 250 6.01 7.44 -2.51
CA GLY A 250 4.98 6.55 -2.00
C GLY A 250 3.77 7.28 -1.45
N LEU A 251 2.85 6.48 -0.91
CA LEU A 251 1.64 7.01 -0.31
C LEU A 251 1.92 7.45 1.12
N VAL A 252 1.67 8.72 1.42
CA VAL A 252 1.70 9.26 2.78
C VAL A 252 0.28 9.42 3.30
N VAL A 253 0.01 9.04 4.55
CA VAL A 253 -1.28 9.29 5.22
C VAL A 253 -1.06 10.00 6.55
N ASP A 254 -1.74 11.13 6.76
CA ASP A 254 -1.79 11.82 8.04
C ASP A 254 -3.07 11.41 8.81
N VAL A 255 -2.93 10.39 9.65
CA VAL A 255 -4.01 9.93 10.55
C VAL A 255 -4.23 10.92 11.73
N ALA A 256 -3.23 11.76 12.05
CA ALA A 256 -3.26 12.66 13.20
C ALA A 256 -4.00 13.98 12.93
N GLY A 257 -4.50 14.19 11.71
CA GLY A 257 -5.32 15.34 11.34
C GLY A 257 -4.57 16.67 11.35
N LYS A 258 -3.25 16.66 11.14
CA LYS A 258 -2.40 17.85 11.24
C LYS A 258 -2.34 18.67 9.94
N ALA A 259 -2.75 18.13 8.78
CA ALA A 259 -3.25 18.92 7.64
C ALA A 259 -3.81 18.03 6.50
N PRO A 260 -4.69 18.57 5.62
CA PRO A 260 -5.21 17.88 4.43
C PRO A 260 -4.18 17.86 3.29
N VAL A 261 -2.95 17.40 3.56
CA VAL A 261 -1.84 17.53 2.59
C VAL A 261 -1.77 16.36 1.61
N ASN A 262 -2.54 15.29 1.82
CA ASN A 262 -2.26 14.04 1.14
C ASN A 262 -3.40 13.71 0.18
N ILE A 263 -3.07 13.56 -1.10
CA ILE A 263 -3.94 13.11 -2.19
C ILE A 263 -4.36 11.63 -2.07
N HIS A 264 -4.11 11.03 -0.91
CA HIS A 264 -4.18 9.59 -0.68
C HIS A 264 -5.39 9.25 0.18
N GLN A 265 -6.22 8.36 -0.34
CA GLN A 265 -7.36 7.83 0.38
C GLN A 265 -6.88 6.76 1.37
N LEU A 266 -7.15 7.00 2.65
CA LEU A 266 -7.05 5.97 3.68
C LEU A 266 -8.13 4.92 3.40
N LEU A 267 -7.73 3.67 3.09
CA LEU A 267 -8.68 2.57 2.94
C LEU A 267 -8.93 1.85 4.26
N ALA A 268 -7.86 1.47 4.95
CA ALA A 268 -7.97 0.79 6.22
C ALA A 268 -6.71 0.98 7.08
N GLU A 269 -6.93 1.22 8.38
CA GLU A 269 -5.88 1.15 9.41
C GLU A 269 -5.76 -0.27 9.98
N GLY A 270 -4.59 -0.59 10.53
CA GLY A 270 -4.29 -1.89 11.10
C GLY A 270 -4.13 -2.97 10.03
N VAL A 271 -3.50 -2.63 8.91
CA VAL A 271 -3.14 -3.59 7.86
C VAL A 271 -1.67 -3.94 8.02
N GLY A 272 -1.39 -5.05 8.68
CA GLY A 272 -0.02 -5.47 9.00
C GLY A 272 0.80 -5.77 7.75
N SER A 273 0.24 -6.49 6.80
CA SER A 273 0.92 -6.81 5.54
C SER A 273 -0.04 -6.74 4.36
N PHE A 274 0.51 -6.50 3.17
CA PHE A 274 -0.21 -6.44 1.91
C PHE A 274 0.63 -7.10 0.82
N SER A 275 0.10 -8.16 0.22
CA SER A 275 0.77 -8.87 -0.87
C SER A 275 -0.12 -9.04 -2.09
N VAL A 276 0.47 -8.93 -3.27
CA VAL A 276 -0.16 -9.14 -4.56
C VAL A 276 0.54 -10.30 -5.26
N GLN A 277 -0.22 -11.27 -5.75
CA GLN A 277 0.30 -12.39 -6.53
C GLN A 277 -0.55 -12.61 -7.78
N GLY A 278 0.07 -12.83 -8.93
CA GLY A 278 -0.65 -13.21 -10.15
C GLY A 278 -0.65 -14.72 -10.37
N TRP A 279 -1.68 -15.21 -11.06
CA TRP A 279 -1.76 -16.63 -11.45
C TRP A 279 -0.83 -16.92 -12.64
N TYR A 280 0.22 -17.71 -12.43
CA TYR A 280 1.15 -18.09 -13.50
C TYR A 280 0.70 -19.40 -14.17
N GLY A 281 -0.03 -19.26 -15.28
CA GLY A 281 -0.64 -20.37 -16.03
C GLY A 281 0.34 -21.52 -16.36
N PRO A 282 1.51 -21.26 -16.96
CA PRO A 282 2.49 -22.31 -17.26
C PRO A 282 2.93 -23.16 -16.06
N ALA A 283 3.03 -22.56 -14.86
CA ALA A 283 3.42 -23.28 -13.64
C ALA A 283 2.24 -23.69 -12.74
N GLN A 284 1.00 -23.33 -13.11
CA GLN A 284 -0.22 -23.61 -12.35
C GLN A 284 -0.13 -23.22 -10.85
N ARG A 285 0.45 -22.05 -10.56
CA ARG A 285 0.63 -21.54 -9.19
C ARG A 285 0.53 -20.02 -9.11
N TRP A 286 0.48 -19.50 -7.89
CA TRP A 286 0.58 -18.06 -7.62
C TRP A 286 2.05 -17.61 -7.66
N PHE A 287 2.32 -16.44 -8.22
CA PHE A 287 3.65 -15.86 -8.34
C PHE A 287 3.65 -14.38 -7.89
N PRO A 288 4.71 -13.88 -7.22
CA PRO A 288 5.84 -14.63 -6.68
C PRO A 288 5.50 -15.24 -5.32
N GLU A 289 6.03 -16.41 -5.03
CA GLU A 289 5.86 -17.13 -3.76
C GLU A 289 7.21 -17.25 -3.03
N VAL A 290 7.16 -17.16 -1.70
CA VAL A 290 8.28 -17.47 -0.81
C VAL A 290 7.85 -18.70 -0.02
N ILE A 291 8.53 -19.82 -0.21
CA ILE A 291 8.32 -21.04 0.56
C ILE A 291 9.59 -21.32 1.33
N ILE A 292 9.48 -21.36 2.66
CA ILE A 292 10.56 -21.72 3.59
C ILE A 292 10.24 -23.13 4.14
N ASP A 293 11.22 -24.03 4.17
CA ASP A 293 11.04 -25.36 4.81
C ASP A 293 11.10 -25.27 6.34
N GLU A 294 10.87 -26.41 7.01
CA GLU A 294 10.97 -26.52 8.47
C GLU A 294 12.38 -26.21 9.00
N GLN A 295 13.40 -26.17 8.12
CA GLN A 295 14.79 -25.89 8.46
C GLN A 295 15.17 -24.43 8.17
N GLY A 296 14.22 -23.58 7.79
CA GLY A 296 14.47 -22.16 7.51
C GLY A 296 15.07 -21.88 6.13
N ASN A 297 15.19 -22.88 5.24
CA ASN A 297 15.73 -22.69 3.89
C ASN A 297 14.63 -22.37 2.89
N PHE A 298 14.93 -21.54 1.90
CA PHE A 298 14.00 -21.30 0.79
C PHE A 298 13.89 -22.54 -0.11
N VAL A 299 12.70 -23.14 -0.17
CA VAL A 299 12.35 -24.28 -1.04
C VAL A 299 11.94 -23.79 -2.43
N VAL A 300 11.16 -22.71 -2.48
CA VAL A 300 10.79 -22.01 -3.70
C VAL A 300 11.05 -20.54 -3.45
N ASN A 301 11.95 -19.98 -4.24
CA ASN A 301 12.28 -18.58 -4.17
C ASN A 301 12.11 -17.92 -5.54
N ASP A 302 10.99 -17.24 -5.71
CA ASP A 302 10.80 -16.31 -6.82
C ASP A 302 11.50 -14.96 -6.58
N PHE A 303 12.21 -14.84 -5.47
CA PHE A 303 13.06 -13.71 -5.15
C PHE A 303 14.52 -14.11 -5.34
N ARG A 304 15.38 -13.11 -5.54
CA ARG A 304 16.82 -13.33 -5.52
C ARG A 304 17.28 -13.60 -4.09
N VAL A 305 18.27 -14.47 -3.93
CA VAL A 305 18.96 -14.68 -2.64
C VAL A 305 20.15 -13.74 -2.54
N ALA A 306 20.46 -13.28 -1.34
CA ALA A 306 21.59 -12.41 -1.08
C ALA A 306 22.91 -13.11 -1.42
N ALA A 307 23.82 -12.38 -2.08
CA ALA A 307 25.13 -12.91 -2.44
C ALA A 307 25.93 -13.26 -1.18
N GLY A 308 26.23 -14.56 -0.99
CA GLY A 308 26.98 -15.05 0.16
C GLY A 308 26.13 -15.45 1.37
N ASN A 309 24.82 -15.21 1.35
CA ASN A 309 23.90 -15.71 2.37
C ASN A 309 22.64 -16.32 1.72
N PRO A 310 22.64 -17.63 1.38
CA PRO A 310 21.52 -18.27 0.72
C PRO A 310 20.24 -18.35 1.59
N GLY A 311 20.34 -18.07 2.90
CA GLY A 311 19.22 -17.95 3.82
C GLY A 311 18.53 -16.59 3.81
N GLU A 312 19.06 -15.60 3.07
CA GLU A 312 18.50 -14.25 2.99
C GLU A 312 18.08 -13.88 1.56
N LEU A 313 17.03 -13.05 1.45
CA LEU A 313 16.62 -12.46 0.18
C LEU A 313 17.48 -11.24 -0.16
N ASP A 314 17.79 -11.06 -1.44
CA ASP A 314 18.38 -9.82 -1.93
C ASP A 314 17.30 -8.74 -2.05
N LEU A 315 17.24 -7.90 -1.02
CA LEU A 315 16.29 -6.79 -0.94
C LEU A 315 16.66 -5.61 -1.85
N THR A 316 17.84 -5.62 -2.45
CA THR A 316 18.31 -4.54 -3.36
C THR A 316 17.56 -4.59 -4.68
N PHE A 317 17.17 -5.80 -5.11
CA PHE A 317 16.50 -6.05 -6.37
C PHE A 317 15.21 -6.84 -6.14
N PRO A 318 14.19 -6.21 -5.51
CA PRO A 318 12.89 -6.84 -5.39
C PRO A 318 12.35 -7.18 -6.78
N PRO A 319 11.74 -8.37 -6.95
CA PRO A 319 11.03 -8.72 -8.16
C PRO A 319 10.00 -7.65 -8.50
N ARG A 320 9.84 -7.42 -9.79
CA ARG A 320 8.96 -6.38 -10.31
C ARG A 320 8.55 -6.66 -11.73
N LEU A 321 7.42 -6.09 -12.11
CA LEU A 321 6.80 -6.24 -13.41
C LEU A 321 6.28 -4.88 -13.86
N ILE A 322 6.67 -4.48 -15.07
CA ILE A 322 5.96 -3.47 -15.85
C ILE A 322 5.28 -4.16 -17.03
N TYR A 323 4.04 -3.79 -17.32
CA TYR A 323 3.28 -4.25 -18.47
C TYR A 323 2.60 -3.05 -19.13
N PRO A 324 2.55 -2.97 -20.47
CA PRO A 324 3.35 -3.76 -21.40
C PRO A 324 4.84 -3.45 -21.25
N TRP A 325 5.71 -4.34 -21.73
CA TRP A 325 7.14 -4.06 -21.76
C TRP A 325 7.43 -2.91 -22.75
N PRO A 326 8.15 -1.85 -22.33
CA PRO A 326 8.50 -0.76 -23.24
C PRO A 326 9.57 -1.25 -24.23
N TRP A 327 9.22 -1.26 -25.51
CA TRP A 327 10.02 -1.85 -26.60
C TRP A 327 11.22 -0.98 -26.99
N ASP A 328 11.23 0.28 -26.56
CA ASP A 328 12.24 1.31 -26.82
C ASP A 328 13.34 1.36 -25.76
N LEU A 329 13.26 0.52 -24.70
CA LEU A 329 14.32 0.40 -23.72
C LEU A 329 15.59 -0.17 -24.33
N ASP A 330 16.69 0.57 -24.21
CA ASP A 330 18.04 0.07 -24.46
C ASP A 330 18.26 -1.19 -23.59
N PRO A 331 18.67 -2.34 -24.16
CA PRO A 331 18.99 -3.54 -23.40
C PRO A 331 20.13 -3.35 -22.36
N VAL A 332 20.83 -2.22 -22.34
CA VAL A 332 21.79 -1.84 -21.30
C VAL A 332 21.14 -1.01 -20.17
N ALA A 333 20.03 -0.31 -20.43
CA ALA A 333 19.22 0.42 -19.44
C ALA A 333 18.23 -0.48 -18.66
N ASP A 334 18.46 -1.78 -18.77
CA ASP A 334 17.73 -2.92 -18.24
C ASP A 334 17.73 -3.05 -16.69
N ALA A 335 17.93 -1.91 -16.02
CA ALA A 335 18.24 -1.75 -14.61
C ALA A 335 17.04 -2.01 -13.69
N GLY A 336 16.50 -3.24 -13.74
CA GLY A 336 15.47 -3.72 -12.85
C GLY A 336 14.13 -3.05 -13.13
N VAL A 337 13.42 -3.48 -14.17
CA VAL A 337 12.03 -3.06 -14.45
C VAL A 337 11.13 -4.28 -14.62
N VAL A 338 11.70 -5.32 -15.21
CA VAL A 338 11.18 -6.68 -15.15
C VAL A 338 12.28 -7.56 -14.55
N ASP A 339 12.00 -8.06 -13.37
CA ASP A 339 12.81 -9.05 -12.68
C ASP A 339 11.85 -10.02 -12.01
N PHE A 340 11.77 -11.24 -12.52
CA PHE A 340 10.96 -12.30 -11.91
C PHE A 340 11.79 -13.11 -10.89
N GLY A 341 12.92 -12.54 -10.44
CA GLY A 341 13.88 -13.22 -9.58
C GLY A 341 14.63 -14.32 -10.33
N GLY A 342 15.25 -15.22 -9.56
CA GLY A 342 16.15 -16.25 -10.10
C GLY A 342 15.47 -17.48 -10.72
N SER A 343 14.19 -17.72 -10.43
CA SER A 343 13.51 -19.00 -10.74
C SER A 343 12.76 -19.03 -12.07
N VAL A 344 12.37 -17.88 -12.62
CA VAL A 344 11.52 -17.78 -13.82
C VAL A 344 12.23 -17.03 -14.93
N ASN A 345 12.60 -17.75 -16.00
CA ASN A 345 13.10 -17.14 -17.23
C ASN A 345 11.93 -16.90 -18.21
N TYR A 346 11.29 -15.73 -18.09
CA TYR A 346 10.21 -15.31 -18.97
C TYR A 346 10.70 -14.24 -19.96
N PRO A 347 10.64 -14.47 -21.28
CA PRO A 347 11.18 -13.51 -22.24
C PRO A 347 10.42 -12.18 -22.21
N ARG A 348 11.15 -11.06 -22.11
CA ARG A 348 10.52 -9.73 -21.97
C ARG A 348 9.66 -9.31 -23.15
N TRP A 349 10.05 -9.71 -24.36
CA TRP A 349 9.24 -9.47 -25.56
C TRP A 349 7.88 -10.20 -25.53
N MET A 350 7.68 -11.16 -24.61
CA MET A 350 6.38 -11.79 -24.34
C MET A 350 5.55 -11.02 -23.31
N ILE A 351 6.03 -9.94 -22.70
CA ILE A 351 5.25 -9.12 -21.76
C ILE A 351 4.44 -8.12 -22.58
N ASN A 352 3.38 -8.64 -23.19
CA ASN A 352 2.51 -7.93 -24.12
C ASN A 352 1.08 -8.48 -24.03
N ASP A 353 0.13 -7.79 -24.65
CA ASP A 353 -1.29 -8.12 -24.60
C ASP A 353 -1.59 -9.56 -25.05
N THR A 354 -0.94 -10.04 -26.11
CA THR A 354 -1.12 -11.41 -26.63
C THR A 354 -0.82 -12.49 -25.59
N ASN A 355 0.10 -12.22 -24.66
CA ASN A 355 0.52 -13.18 -23.65
C ASN A 355 0.09 -12.79 -22.23
N PHE A 356 -0.78 -11.78 -22.06
CA PHE A 356 -1.18 -11.21 -20.77
C PHE A 356 -1.43 -12.28 -19.69
N ASN A 357 -2.22 -13.30 -20.04
CA ASN A 357 -2.63 -14.38 -19.15
C ASN A 357 -1.53 -15.38 -18.78
N SER A 358 -0.38 -15.30 -19.44
CA SER A 358 0.79 -16.15 -19.21
C SER A 358 1.96 -15.40 -18.57
N ILE A 359 1.84 -14.10 -18.31
CA ILE A 359 2.90 -13.30 -17.67
C ILE A 359 2.98 -13.68 -16.18
N PRO A 360 4.17 -14.07 -15.66
CA PRO A 360 4.35 -14.33 -14.24
C PRO A 360 3.97 -13.10 -13.40
N GLY A 361 3.13 -13.29 -12.38
CA GLY A 361 2.76 -12.19 -11.47
C GLY A 361 1.62 -11.29 -11.93
N LEU A 362 1.10 -11.48 -13.14
CA LEU A 362 -0.13 -10.83 -13.62
C LEU A 362 -1.19 -11.88 -13.94
N GLY A 363 -1.01 -12.58 -15.06
CA GLY A 363 -1.85 -13.71 -15.45
C GLY A 363 -3.34 -13.38 -15.56
N ARG A 364 -4.17 -14.42 -15.49
CA ARG A 364 -5.63 -14.29 -15.56
C ARG A 364 -6.30 -13.77 -14.28
N ALA A 365 -5.57 -13.72 -13.17
CA ALA A 365 -6.13 -13.38 -11.88
C ALA A 365 -5.06 -12.85 -10.94
N LEU A 366 -5.43 -11.86 -10.13
CA LEU A 366 -4.62 -11.32 -9.05
C LEU A 366 -5.21 -11.75 -7.70
N LYS A 367 -4.35 -12.23 -6.82
CA LYS A 367 -4.65 -12.60 -5.44
C LYS A 367 -4.03 -11.56 -4.52
N PHE A 368 -4.89 -10.83 -3.82
CA PHE A 368 -4.54 -9.90 -2.76
C PHE A 368 -4.61 -10.64 -1.43
N THR A 369 -3.56 -10.56 -0.62
CA THR A 369 -3.54 -11.12 0.73
C THR A 369 -3.16 -10.03 1.71
N PHE A 370 -3.89 -9.92 2.81
CA PHE A 370 -3.65 -8.92 3.83
C PHE A 370 -3.93 -9.46 5.23
N THR A 371 -3.16 -8.97 6.21
CA THR A 371 -3.36 -9.29 7.63
C THR A 371 -3.99 -8.07 8.33
N LEU A 372 -5.21 -8.24 8.85
CA LEU A 372 -5.96 -7.16 9.51
C LEU A 372 -5.94 -7.30 11.03
N TYR A 373 -5.70 -6.20 11.71
CA TYR A 373 -5.72 -6.07 13.15
C TYR A 373 -6.95 -5.26 13.61
N ASP A 374 -7.48 -5.62 14.78
CA ASP A 374 -8.50 -4.84 15.44
C ASP A 374 -7.89 -3.75 16.31
N SER A 375 -8.57 -2.61 16.39
CA SER A 375 -8.15 -1.43 17.17
C SER A 375 -7.94 -1.70 18.67
N LYS A 376 -8.44 -2.81 19.20
CA LYS A 376 -8.38 -3.16 20.64
C LYS A 376 -7.36 -4.24 20.94
N GLY A 377 -6.63 -4.74 19.94
CA GLY A 377 -5.63 -5.80 20.10
C GLY A 377 -6.22 -7.12 20.63
N VAL A 378 -7.48 -7.41 20.34
CA VAL A 378 -8.11 -8.69 20.70
C VAL A 378 -7.48 -9.84 19.91
N PHE A 379 -7.15 -9.61 18.64
CA PHE A 379 -6.40 -10.52 17.77
C PHE A 379 -4.95 -10.04 17.66
N LYS A 380 -4.09 -10.52 18.55
CA LYS A 380 -2.68 -10.09 18.63
C LYS A 380 -1.86 -10.34 17.36
N GLU A 381 -2.17 -11.40 16.63
CA GLU A 381 -1.52 -11.79 15.37
C GLU A 381 -2.32 -11.33 14.13
N GLY A 382 -3.37 -10.53 14.35
CA GLY A 382 -4.31 -10.16 13.31
C GLY A 382 -5.10 -11.35 12.73
N LYS A 383 -5.72 -11.12 11.58
CA LYS A 383 -6.42 -12.13 10.78
C LYS A 383 -6.03 -11.98 9.32
N LYS A 384 -5.55 -13.07 8.73
CA LYS A 384 -5.15 -13.12 7.31
C LYS A 384 -6.35 -13.40 6.43
N PHE A 385 -6.51 -12.60 5.38
CA PHE A 385 -7.56 -12.74 4.38
C PHE A 385 -6.96 -12.75 2.99
N THR A 386 -7.68 -13.39 2.08
CA THR A 386 -7.32 -13.48 0.67
C THR A 386 -8.52 -13.05 -0.17
N HIS A 387 -8.29 -12.17 -1.14
CA HIS A 387 -9.26 -11.75 -2.14
C HIS A 387 -8.70 -11.99 -3.53
N VAL A 388 -9.50 -12.54 -4.44
CA VAL A 388 -9.07 -12.84 -5.81
C VAL A 388 -9.90 -12.03 -6.79
N VAL A 389 -9.22 -11.33 -7.68
CA VAL A 389 -9.80 -10.57 -8.79
C VAL A 389 -9.40 -11.27 -10.09
N TYR A 390 -10.38 -11.58 -10.93
CA TYR A 390 -10.14 -12.15 -12.25
C TYR A 390 -9.96 -11.02 -13.27
N LEU A 391 -8.95 -11.17 -14.14
CA LEU A 391 -8.61 -10.21 -15.18
C LEU A 391 -9.10 -10.64 -16.56
N ASP A 392 -9.64 -11.85 -16.72
CA ASP A 392 -10.11 -12.40 -18.01
C ASP A 392 -11.49 -11.86 -18.45
N ASP A 393 -12.23 -11.25 -17.53
CA ASP A 393 -13.63 -10.82 -17.70
C ASP A 393 -13.78 -9.39 -18.28
#